data_AF-B1G4D5-F1
#
_entry.id   AF-B1G4D5-F1
#
_cell.length_a   1.000
_cell.length_b   1.000
_cell.length_c   1.000
_cell.angle_alpha   90.00
_cell.angle_beta   90.00
_cell.angle_gamma   90.00
#
_symmetry.space_group_name_H-M   'P 1'
#
loop_
_entity.id
_entity.type
_entity.pdbx_description
1 polymer ?
#
loop_
_entity_poly.entity_id
_entity_poly.type
_entity_poly.pdbx_seq_one_letter_code
_entity_poly.pdbx_strand_id
1 'polypeptide(L)'
;MRERGTRRERYPRPPDPLARLFLEVSGEPPDDTSLLRMRRVSAALNLHDNDALWSVLAALEYYVRLYEAIPERVRQAGAGGVDAARAEAQAATQALMAQHRDALARCKETITLAEKLTAEHEARYRAALAALNDEALAALTQRAANRIARVAGNRLVTATAVAAREQRQRLDAALGSFERVAMRRFVRACHGLVAGGLVVMMLAAGAGGVAGWWAGHHCVRAEAPPSPGTGYTSSVSSSARRQ
;
A
#
# COMPACT_ATOMS: atom_id res chain seq x y z
N MET A 1 54.43 -68.42 110.67
CA MET A 1 55.31 -67.38 110.10
C MET A 1 54.53 -66.65 109.01
N ARG A 2 54.43 -65.31 109.10
CA ARG A 2 54.31 -64.29 108.02
C ARG A 2 53.36 -64.56 106.83
N GLU A 3 52.47 -63.67 106.39
CA GLU A 3 52.41 -62.21 106.49
C GLU A 3 50.99 -61.75 106.12
N ARG A 4 50.44 -60.81 106.90
CA ARG A 4 49.31 -59.97 106.48
C ARG A 4 49.85 -58.86 105.58
N GLY A 5 49.56 -58.92 104.29
CA GLY A 5 49.74 -57.79 103.37
C GLY A 5 48.47 -56.94 103.34
N THR A 6 48.46 -55.83 104.07
CA THR A 6 47.39 -54.83 104.02
C THR A 6 47.40 -54.10 102.69
N ARG A 7 46.30 -54.24 101.95
CA ARG A 7 46.00 -53.52 100.72
C ARG A 7 45.79 -52.04 101.08
N ARG A 8 46.80 -51.20 100.85
CA ARG A 8 46.64 -49.74 100.91
C ARG A 8 45.73 -49.31 99.78
N GLU A 9 44.48 -49.00 100.12
CA GLU A 9 43.55 -48.30 99.25
C GLU A 9 44.20 -46.99 98.79
N ARG A 10 44.38 -46.85 97.46
CA ARG A 10 44.72 -45.56 96.85
C ARG A 10 43.50 -44.67 97.03
N TYR A 11 43.59 -43.77 98.01
CA TYR A 11 42.67 -42.65 98.10
C TYR A 11 42.70 -41.88 96.77
N PRO A 12 41.55 -41.63 96.11
CA PRO A 12 41.52 -40.78 94.93
C PRO A 12 42.04 -39.40 95.32
N ARG A 13 42.98 -38.88 94.53
CA ARG A 13 43.52 -37.53 94.70
C ARG A 13 42.34 -36.56 94.79
N PRO A 14 42.27 -35.69 95.82
CA PRO A 14 41.18 -34.72 95.91
C PRO A 14 41.13 -33.91 94.60
N PRO A 15 39.93 -33.61 94.08
CA PRO A 15 39.78 -32.82 92.87
C PRO A 15 40.56 -31.52 93.04
N ASP A 16 41.35 -31.16 92.03
CA ASP A 16 42.15 -29.94 92.03
C ASP A 16 41.23 -28.76 92.44
N PRO A 17 41.49 -28.08 93.58
CA PRO A 17 40.65 -26.99 94.06
C PRO A 17 40.42 -25.93 92.99
N LEU A 18 41.44 -25.72 92.14
CA LEU A 18 41.39 -24.80 91.03
C LEU A 18 40.45 -25.26 89.91
N ALA A 19 40.47 -26.55 89.59
CA ALA A 19 39.59 -27.13 88.60
C ALA A 19 38.13 -27.08 89.06
N ARG A 20 37.90 -27.26 90.36
CA ARG A 20 36.57 -27.12 90.96
C ARG A 20 36.07 -25.67 90.94
N LEU A 21 36.90 -24.71 91.34
CA LEU A 21 36.55 -23.29 91.27
C LEU A 21 36.27 -22.83 89.83
N PHE A 22 37.08 -23.29 88.87
CA PHE A 22 36.84 -23.01 87.46
C PHE A 22 35.52 -23.60 86.98
N LEU A 23 35.20 -24.84 87.36
CA LEU A 23 33.92 -25.47 87.04
C LEU A 23 32.73 -24.71 87.65
N GLU A 24 32.86 -24.23 88.90
CA GLU A 24 31.83 -23.44 89.57
C GLU A 24 31.60 -22.07 88.89
N VAL A 25 32.66 -21.43 88.37
CA VAL A 25 32.58 -20.12 87.70
C VAL A 25 32.15 -20.21 86.24
N SER A 26 32.66 -21.20 85.50
CA SER A 26 32.45 -21.31 84.05
C SER A 26 31.36 -22.31 83.63
N GLY A 27 30.96 -23.21 84.54
CA GLY A 27 30.03 -24.32 84.24
C GLY A 27 30.65 -25.48 83.47
N GLU A 28 31.90 -25.39 83.04
CA GLU A 28 32.63 -26.43 82.31
C GLU A 28 33.98 -26.75 82.99
N PRO A 29 34.50 -27.98 82.89
CA PRO A 29 35.84 -28.27 83.40
C PRO A 29 36.90 -27.48 82.61
N PRO A 30 37.99 -27.04 83.25
CA PRO A 30 39.10 -26.42 82.54
C PRO A 30 39.87 -27.46 81.73
N ASP A 31 40.42 -27.05 80.59
CA ASP A 31 41.39 -27.87 79.86
C ASP A 31 42.76 -27.85 80.55
N ASP A 32 43.61 -28.81 80.21
CA ASP A 32 44.95 -28.94 80.80
C ASP A 32 45.81 -27.69 80.56
N THR A 33 45.63 -27.02 79.42
CA THR A 33 46.35 -25.80 79.05
C THR A 33 45.97 -24.62 79.95
N SER A 34 44.69 -24.53 80.29
CA SER A 34 44.06 -23.51 81.12
C SER A 34 44.50 -23.69 82.56
N LEU A 35 44.49 -24.93 83.07
CA LEU A 35 45.05 -25.25 84.38
C LEU A 35 46.54 -24.91 84.46
N LEU A 36 47.32 -25.20 83.41
CA LEU A 36 48.74 -24.84 83.35
C LEU A 36 48.98 -23.34 83.24
N ARG A 37 48.12 -22.58 82.55
CA ARG A 37 48.19 -21.11 82.50
C ARG A 37 47.88 -20.51 83.87
N MET A 38 46.77 -20.92 84.47
CA MET A 38 46.37 -20.45 85.80
C MET A 38 47.43 -20.79 86.86
N ARG A 39 48.01 -22.00 86.86
CA ARG A 39 49.11 -22.36 87.78
C ARG A 39 50.39 -21.56 87.56
N ARG A 40 50.70 -21.19 86.30
CA ARG A 40 51.85 -20.32 86.01
C ARG A 40 51.63 -18.90 86.50
N VAL A 41 50.43 -18.36 86.28
CA VAL A 41 50.04 -17.03 86.74
C VAL A 41 49.99 -16.98 88.27
N SER A 42 49.46 -18.02 88.91
CA SER A 42 49.42 -18.10 90.38
C SER A 42 50.81 -18.19 91.01
N ALA A 43 51.73 -18.94 90.40
CA ALA A 43 53.12 -19.03 90.84
C ALA A 43 53.84 -17.68 90.68
N ALA A 44 53.59 -16.96 89.59
CA ALA A 44 54.17 -15.63 89.37
C ALA A 44 53.64 -14.58 90.36
N LEU A 45 52.40 -14.74 90.82
CA LEU A 45 51.75 -13.87 91.81
C LEU A 45 51.95 -14.32 93.26
N ASN A 46 52.68 -15.43 93.49
CA ASN A 46 52.90 -16.05 94.80
C ASN A 46 51.60 -16.29 95.59
N LEU A 47 50.56 -16.79 94.91
CA LEU A 47 49.27 -17.07 95.52
C LEU A 47 49.32 -18.35 96.34
N HIS A 48 48.77 -18.28 97.56
CA HIS A 48 48.63 -19.44 98.42
C HIS A 48 47.36 -20.23 98.11
N ASP A 49 47.30 -21.49 98.52
CA ASP A 49 46.11 -22.33 98.35
C ASP A 49 44.91 -21.68 99.06
N ASN A 50 43.77 -21.56 98.36
CA ASN A 50 42.51 -20.94 98.84
C ASN A 50 42.48 -19.41 99.00
N ASP A 51 43.40 -18.67 98.37
CA ASP A 51 43.27 -17.23 98.18
C ASP A 51 41.98 -16.85 97.39
N ALA A 52 41.32 -15.75 97.78
CA ALA A 52 40.20 -15.19 97.04
C ALA A 52 40.57 -14.84 95.59
N LEU A 53 41.85 -14.53 95.31
CA LEU A 53 42.31 -14.22 93.95
C LEU A 53 42.21 -15.41 92.98
N TRP A 54 42.10 -16.65 93.47
CA TRP A 54 41.86 -17.82 92.62
C TRP A 54 40.52 -17.74 91.88
N SER A 55 39.49 -17.15 92.49
CA SER A 55 38.19 -16.93 91.84
C SER A 55 38.28 -15.92 90.69
N VAL A 56 39.09 -14.86 90.86
CA VAL A 56 39.36 -13.86 89.83
C VAL A 56 40.17 -14.49 88.69
N LEU A 57 41.17 -15.31 89.02
CA LEU A 57 41.97 -16.01 88.01
C LEU A 57 41.12 -17.00 87.20
N ALA A 58 40.20 -17.72 87.84
CA ALA A 58 39.24 -18.60 87.17
C ALA A 58 38.31 -17.81 86.24
N ALA A 59 37.79 -16.66 86.67
CA ALA A 59 36.94 -15.80 85.85
C ALA A 59 37.70 -15.22 84.64
N LEU A 60 38.96 -14.80 84.82
CA LEU A 60 39.79 -14.28 83.72
C LEU A 60 40.12 -15.37 82.69
N GLU A 61 40.47 -16.58 83.13
CA GLU A 61 40.72 -17.70 82.23
C GLU A 61 39.45 -18.09 81.45
N TYR A 62 38.27 -18.00 82.09
CA TYR A 62 36.99 -18.17 81.41
C TYR A 62 36.80 -17.15 80.29
N TYR A 63 37.07 -15.86 80.54
CA TYR A 63 36.97 -14.83 79.50
C TYR A 63 37.99 -15.03 78.38
N VAL A 64 39.23 -15.43 78.69
CA VAL A 64 40.25 -15.74 77.68
C VAL A 64 39.75 -16.87 76.75
N ARG A 65 39.27 -17.99 77.31
CA ARG A 65 38.70 -19.09 76.52
C ARG A 65 37.49 -18.64 75.70
N LEU A 66 36.62 -17.83 76.28
CA LEU A 66 35.45 -17.30 75.58
C LEU A 66 35.86 -16.49 74.36
N TYR A 67 36.84 -15.59 74.49
CA TYR A 67 37.33 -14.77 73.38
C TYR A 67 38.14 -15.56 72.35
N GLU A 68 38.90 -16.58 72.75
CA GLU A 68 39.60 -17.47 71.82
C GLU A 68 38.62 -18.31 70.97
N ALA A 69 37.46 -18.68 71.53
CA ALA A 69 36.45 -19.48 70.84
C ALA A 69 35.53 -18.67 69.90
N ILE A 70 35.33 -17.37 70.16
CA ILE A 70 34.40 -16.51 69.39
C ILE A 70 34.71 -16.49 67.88
N PRO A 71 35.96 -16.25 67.41
CA PRO A 71 36.24 -16.16 65.98
C PRO A 71 35.88 -17.43 65.20
N GLU A 72 36.12 -18.59 65.80
CA GLU A 72 35.78 -19.87 65.19
C GLU A 72 34.26 -20.10 65.16
N ARG A 73 33.54 -19.74 66.23
CA ARG A 73 32.08 -19.76 66.26
C ARG A 73 31.46 -18.84 65.21
N VAL A 74 32.06 -17.66 64.98
CA VAL A 74 31.64 -16.73 63.92
C VAL A 74 31.89 -17.32 62.54
N ARG A 75 33.05 -17.96 62.31
CA ARG A 75 33.32 -18.68 61.06
C ARG A 75 32.32 -19.81 60.82
N GLN A 76 32.03 -20.62 61.83
CA GLN A 76 31.08 -21.73 61.72
C GLN A 76 29.65 -21.24 61.45
N ALA A 77 29.22 -20.18 62.14
CA ALA A 77 27.92 -19.55 61.90
C ALA A 77 27.83 -18.90 60.50
N GLY A 78 28.95 -18.37 59.98
CA GLY A 78 29.02 -17.70 58.68
C GLY A 78 29.19 -18.64 57.47
N ALA A 79 29.89 -19.75 57.64
CA ALA A 79 30.28 -20.66 56.55
C ALA A 79 29.05 -21.17 55.77
N GLY A 80 28.00 -21.60 56.46
CA GLY A 80 26.78 -22.07 55.81
C GLY A 80 25.99 -20.96 55.11
N GLY A 81 25.96 -19.75 55.69
CA GLY A 81 25.17 -18.63 55.17
C GLY A 81 25.79 -17.99 53.92
N VAL A 82 27.11 -17.78 53.93
CA VAL A 82 27.80 -17.12 52.81
C VAL A 82 27.87 -18.04 51.59
N ASP A 83 28.14 -19.33 51.79
CA ASP A 83 28.19 -20.28 50.68
C ASP A 83 26.80 -20.53 50.08
N ALA A 84 25.76 -20.61 50.91
CA ALA A 84 24.38 -20.69 50.43
C ALA A 84 23.97 -19.42 49.65
N ALA A 85 24.26 -18.22 50.17
CA ALA A 85 23.99 -16.97 49.48
C ALA A 85 24.75 -16.86 48.15
N ARG A 86 26.00 -17.34 48.11
CA ARG A 86 26.80 -17.38 46.87
C ARG A 86 26.21 -18.34 45.84
N ALA A 87 25.78 -19.53 46.27
CA ALA A 87 25.15 -20.50 45.41
C ALA A 87 23.82 -19.98 44.84
N GLU A 88 23.00 -19.33 45.68
CA GLU A 88 21.74 -18.71 45.26
C GLU A 88 21.98 -17.56 44.28
N ALA A 89 22.94 -16.68 44.55
CA ALA A 89 23.31 -15.59 43.64
C ALA A 89 23.80 -16.11 42.28
N GLN A 90 24.59 -17.19 42.27
CA GLN A 90 25.04 -17.85 41.04
C GLN A 90 23.86 -18.47 40.28
N ALA A 91 22.96 -19.17 40.97
CA ALA A 91 21.76 -19.75 40.36
C ALA A 91 20.84 -18.67 39.76
N ALA A 92 20.60 -17.58 40.49
CA ALA A 92 19.83 -16.44 40.01
C ALA A 92 20.47 -15.79 38.77
N THR A 93 21.80 -15.61 38.79
CA THR A 93 22.54 -15.05 37.64
C THR A 93 22.45 -15.97 36.43
N GLN A 94 22.57 -17.28 36.60
CA GLN A 94 22.43 -18.25 35.51
C GLN A 94 21.00 -18.26 34.94
N ALA A 95 19.98 -18.22 35.81
CA ALA A 95 18.59 -18.13 35.39
C ALA A 95 18.32 -16.85 34.60
N LEU A 96 18.84 -15.71 35.05
CA LEU A 96 18.74 -14.43 34.35
C LEU A 96 19.45 -14.47 32.99
N MET A 97 20.64 -15.04 32.91
CA MET A 97 21.36 -15.22 31.64
C MET A 97 20.58 -16.13 30.67
N ALA A 98 19.95 -17.19 31.16
CA ALA A 98 19.11 -18.06 30.34
C ALA A 98 17.89 -17.30 29.80
N GLN A 99 17.20 -16.53 30.65
CA GLN A 99 16.08 -15.68 30.24
C GLN A 99 16.49 -14.62 29.22
N HIS A 100 17.65 -13.98 29.40
CA HIS A 100 18.17 -13.01 28.42
C HIS A 100 18.47 -13.66 27.07
N ARG A 101 19.06 -14.86 27.05
CA ARG A 101 19.30 -15.59 25.79
C ARG A 101 18.00 -15.95 25.09
N ASP A 102 17.01 -16.43 25.83
CA ASP A 102 15.67 -16.74 25.30
C ASP A 102 14.97 -15.48 24.74
N ALA A 103 15.01 -14.37 25.48
CA ALA A 103 14.45 -13.10 25.02
C ALA A 103 15.15 -12.59 23.74
N LEU A 104 16.47 -12.73 23.66
CA LEU A 104 17.23 -12.39 22.44
C LEU A 104 16.88 -13.31 21.27
N ALA A 105 16.66 -14.61 21.51
CA ALA A 105 16.21 -15.53 20.47
C ALA A 105 14.83 -15.13 19.92
N ARG A 106 13.87 -14.87 20.81
CA ARG A 106 12.53 -14.38 20.42
C ARG A 106 12.60 -13.05 19.68
N CYS A 107 13.46 -12.12 20.09
CA CYS A 107 13.65 -10.84 19.40
C CYS A 107 14.21 -11.04 17.97
N LYS A 108 15.14 -11.98 17.78
CA LYS A 108 15.65 -12.31 16.44
C LYS A 108 14.56 -12.92 15.56
N GLU A 109 13.71 -13.78 16.11
CA GLU A 109 12.57 -14.36 15.37
C GLU A 109 11.57 -13.29 14.96
N THR A 110 11.25 -12.32 15.84
CA THR A 110 10.33 -11.23 15.48
C THR A 110 10.93 -10.29 14.44
N ILE A 111 12.23 -10.00 14.51
CA ILE A 111 12.93 -9.20 13.49
C ILE A 111 12.88 -9.90 12.13
N THR A 112 13.22 -11.19 12.07
CA THR A 112 13.21 -11.93 10.79
C THR A 112 11.79 -12.05 10.22
N LEU A 113 10.77 -12.19 11.07
CA LEU A 113 9.37 -12.13 10.64
C LEU A 113 9.01 -10.75 10.08
N ALA A 114 9.39 -9.67 10.75
CA ALA A 114 9.14 -8.30 10.29
C ALA A 114 9.85 -8.00 8.96
N GLU A 115 11.10 -8.45 8.79
CA GLU A 115 11.84 -8.35 7.53
C GLU A 115 11.12 -9.06 6.39
N LYS A 116 10.64 -10.29 6.63
CA LYS A 116 9.87 -11.04 5.63
C LYS A 116 8.57 -10.33 5.23
N LEU A 117 7.81 -9.83 6.19
CA LEU A 117 6.58 -9.10 5.93
C LEU A 117 6.84 -7.80 5.18
N THR A 118 7.92 -7.09 5.51
CA THR A 118 8.32 -5.85 4.82
C THR A 118 8.70 -6.13 3.37
N ALA A 119 9.50 -7.16 3.12
CA ALA A 119 9.87 -7.56 1.76
C ALA A 119 8.64 -7.97 0.94
N GLU A 120 7.71 -8.70 1.53
CA GLU A 120 6.47 -9.10 0.86
C GLU A 120 5.57 -7.90 0.55
N HIS A 121 5.44 -6.97 1.50
CA HIS A 121 4.67 -5.74 1.31
C HIS A 121 5.29 -4.85 0.22
N GLU A 122 6.61 -4.71 0.22
CA GLU A 122 7.35 -3.95 -0.78
C GLU A 122 7.15 -4.55 -2.19
N ALA A 123 7.22 -5.88 -2.31
CA ALA A 123 6.96 -6.57 -3.57
C ALA A 123 5.52 -6.36 -4.06
N ARG A 124 4.52 -6.49 -3.18
CA ARG A 124 3.11 -6.22 -3.51
C ARG A 124 2.91 -4.76 -3.94
N TYR A 125 3.53 -3.82 -3.24
CA TYR A 125 3.40 -2.40 -3.53
C TYR A 125 4.01 -2.06 -4.91
N ARG A 126 5.20 -2.59 -5.21
CA ARG A 126 5.82 -2.45 -6.54
C ARG A 126 4.95 -3.04 -7.65
N ALA A 127 4.38 -4.22 -7.43
CA ALA A 127 3.49 -4.86 -8.41
C ALA A 127 2.20 -4.03 -8.64
N ALA A 128 1.60 -3.51 -7.57
CA ALA A 128 0.42 -2.66 -7.65
C ALA A 128 0.71 -1.35 -8.40
N LEU A 129 1.86 -0.72 -8.14
CA LEU A 129 2.30 0.47 -8.87
C LEU A 129 2.52 0.19 -10.37
N ALA A 130 3.14 -0.94 -10.71
CA ALA A 130 3.33 -1.34 -12.11
C ALA A 130 1.99 -1.56 -12.82
N ALA A 131 1.06 -2.28 -12.19
CA ALA A 131 -0.27 -2.53 -12.74
C ALA A 131 -1.05 -1.23 -12.97
N LEU A 132 -1.05 -0.31 -12.00
CA LEU A 132 -1.71 0.99 -12.13
C LEU A 132 -1.11 1.83 -13.26
N ASN A 133 0.21 1.81 -13.41
CA ASN A 133 0.88 2.52 -14.49
C ASN A 133 0.52 1.94 -15.86
N ASP A 134 0.50 0.61 -16.00
CA ASP A 134 0.11 -0.08 -17.22
C ASP A 134 -1.36 0.22 -17.59
N GLU A 135 -2.28 0.17 -16.62
CA GLU A 135 -3.68 0.53 -16.82
C GLU A 135 -3.85 1.99 -17.25
N ALA A 136 -3.11 2.92 -16.61
CA ALA A 136 -3.14 4.33 -16.95
C ALA A 136 -2.62 4.58 -18.38
N LEU A 137 -1.51 3.94 -18.76
CA LEU A 137 -0.98 4.01 -20.12
C LEU A 137 -1.94 3.41 -21.15
N ALA A 138 -2.56 2.26 -20.85
CA ALA A 138 -3.57 1.65 -21.71
C ALA A 138 -4.80 2.56 -21.89
N ALA A 139 -5.27 3.21 -20.81
CA ALA A 139 -6.39 4.14 -20.88
C ALA A 139 -6.05 5.40 -21.70
N LEU A 140 -4.84 5.94 -21.56
CA LEU A 140 -4.38 7.10 -22.33
C LEU A 140 -4.21 6.77 -23.81
N THR A 141 -3.60 5.63 -24.14
CA THR A 141 -3.44 5.18 -25.52
C THR A 141 -4.80 4.92 -26.18
N GLN A 142 -5.74 4.30 -25.47
CA GLN A 142 -7.10 4.08 -25.97
C GLN A 142 -7.87 5.39 -26.19
N ARG A 143 -7.74 6.37 -25.29
CA ARG A 143 -8.34 7.71 -25.49
C ARG A 143 -7.73 8.44 -26.68
N ALA A 144 -6.40 8.38 -26.83
CA ALA A 144 -5.70 8.96 -27.96
C ALA A 144 -6.14 8.32 -29.28
N ALA A 145 -6.19 6.99 -29.34
CA ALA A 145 -6.66 6.23 -30.49
C ALA A 145 -8.10 6.60 -30.85
N ASN A 146 -9.01 6.65 -29.88
CA ASN A 146 -10.41 7.06 -30.10
C ASN A 146 -10.51 8.49 -30.64
N ARG A 147 -9.68 9.42 -30.16
CA ARG A 147 -9.67 10.80 -30.66
C ARG A 147 -9.15 10.88 -32.10
N ILE A 148 -8.09 10.16 -32.42
CA ILE A 148 -7.53 10.07 -33.78
C ILE A 148 -8.56 9.45 -34.72
N ALA A 149 -9.19 8.33 -34.33
CA ALA A 149 -10.22 7.67 -35.11
C ALA A 149 -11.42 8.58 -35.39
N ARG A 150 -11.90 9.34 -34.40
CA ARG A 150 -12.98 10.32 -34.60
C ARG A 150 -12.58 11.44 -35.55
N VAL A 151 -11.37 12.01 -35.40
CA VAL A 151 -10.90 13.09 -36.29
C VAL A 151 -10.73 12.58 -37.73
N ALA A 152 -10.11 11.41 -37.90
CA ALA A 152 -9.95 10.77 -39.19
C ALA A 152 -11.30 10.42 -39.83
N GLY A 153 -12.22 9.82 -39.06
CA GLY A 153 -13.57 9.51 -39.49
C GLY A 153 -14.34 10.75 -39.94
N ASN A 154 -14.32 11.83 -39.14
CA ASN A 154 -14.95 13.09 -39.51
C ASN A 154 -14.38 13.66 -40.82
N ARG A 155 -13.05 13.62 -41.01
CA ARG A 155 -12.40 14.06 -42.25
C ARG A 155 -12.82 13.22 -43.45
N LEU A 156 -12.86 11.90 -43.30
CA LEU A 156 -13.31 11.00 -44.37
C LEU A 156 -14.77 11.26 -44.75
N VAL A 157 -15.66 11.40 -43.76
CA VAL A 157 -17.07 11.73 -44.00
C VAL A 157 -17.22 13.08 -44.71
N THR A 158 -16.43 14.09 -44.33
CA THR A 158 -16.46 15.38 -45.05
C THR A 158 -15.95 15.25 -46.48
N ALA A 159 -14.86 14.50 -46.72
CA ALA A 159 -14.31 14.30 -48.05
C ALA A 159 -15.28 13.52 -48.96
N THR A 160 -15.90 12.46 -48.44
CA THR A 160 -16.90 11.68 -49.19
C THR A 160 -18.16 12.49 -49.46
N ALA A 161 -18.63 13.31 -48.51
CA ALA A 161 -19.77 14.19 -48.73
C ALA A 161 -19.50 15.24 -49.83
N VAL A 162 -18.29 15.81 -49.88
CA VAL A 162 -17.87 16.74 -50.94
C VAL A 162 -17.79 16.02 -52.29
N ALA A 163 -17.14 14.86 -52.35
CA ALA A 163 -17.05 14.07 -53.58
C ALA A 163 -18.43 13.64 -54.10
N ALA A 164 -19.35 13.24 -53.21
CA ALA A 164 -20.72 12.89 -53.57
C ALA A 164 -21.51 14.09 -54.13
N ARG A 165 -21.33 15.29 -53.55
CA ARG A 165 -21.94 16.53 -54.08
C ARG A 165 -21.39 16.88 -55.46
N GLU A 166 -20.08 16.76 -55.66
CA GLU A 166 -19.47 17.01 -56.97
C GLU A 166 -19.95 16.00 -58.02
N GLN A 167 -20.03 14.71 -57.67
CA GLN A 167 -20.56 13.68 -58.55
C GLN A 167 -22.03 13.94 -58.92
N ARG A 168 -22.85 14.37 -57.95
CA ARG A 168 -24.24 14.76 -58.22
C ARG A 168 -24.33 15.97 -59.16
N GLN A 169 -23.51 17.00 -58.94
CA GLN A 169 -23.43 18.15 -59.85
C GLN A 169 -23.02 17.75 -61.27
N ARG A 170 -22.06 16.84 -61.42
CA ARG A 170 -21.66 16.30 -62.73
C ARG A 170 -22.80 15.55 -63.41
N LEU A 171 -23.57 14.74 -62.67
CA LEU A 171 -24.76 14.05 -63.18
C LEU A 171 -25.86 15.04 -63.60
N ASP A 172 -26.16 16.05 -62.78
CA ASP A 172 -27.17 17.06 -63.09
C ASP A 172 -26.77 17.91 -64.32
N ALA A 173 -25.48 18.27 -64.43
CA ALA A 173 -24.95 18.97 -65.61
C ALA A 173 -25.04 18.10 -66.88
N ALA A 174 -24.74 16.80 -66.77
CA ALA A 174 -24.91 15.86 -67.87
C ALA A 174 -26.38 15.76 -68.29
N LEU A 175 -27.31 15.57 -67.34
CA LEU A 175 -28.75 15.52 -67.60
C LEU A 175 -29.27 16.81 -68.25
N GLY A 176 -28.89 17.99 -67.74
CA GLY A 176 -29.28 19.26 -68.33
C GLY A 176 -28.68 19.50 -69.73
N SER A 177 -27.56 18.86 -70.06
CA SER A 177 -27.02 18.87 -71.44
C SER A 177 -27.84 17.96 -72.37
N PHE A 178 -28.24 16.77 -71.89
CA PHE A 178 -29.13 15.86 -72.61
C PHE A 178 -30.50 16.50 -72.86
N GLU A 179 -31.08 17.12 -71.84
CA GLU A 179 -32.35 17.83 -71.94
C GLU A 179 -32.27 18.96 -72.96
N ARG A 180 -31.21 19.79 -72.94
CA ARG A 180 -31.02 20.83 -73.96
C ARG A 180 -30.88 20.27 -75.38
N VAL A 181 -30.18 19.15 -75.55
CA VAL A 181 -30.06 18.49 -76.87
C VAL A 181 -31.41 17.92 -77.32
N ALA A 182 -32.15 17.28 -76.41
CA ALA A 182 -33.49 16.77 -76.66
C ALA A 182 -34.45 17.91 -77.02
N MET A 183 -34.50 18.97 -76.23
CA MET A 183 -35.34 20.16 -76.46
C MET A 183 -35.01 20.82 -77.80
N ARG A 184 -33.72 20.96 -78.16
CA ARG A 184 -33.32 21.47 -79.48
C ARG A 184 -33.80 20.58 -80.63
N ARG A 185 -33.73 19.25 -80.47
CA ARG A 185 -34.27 18.30 -81.45
C ARG A 185 -35.78 18.42 -81.57
N PHE A 186 -36.50 18.51 -80.46
CA PHE A 186 -37.95 18.73 -80.43
C PHE A 186 -38.33 20.04 -81.11
N VAL A 187 -37.69 21.15 -80.74
CA VAL A 187 -37.96 22.47 -81.35
C VAL A 187 -37.68 22.44 -82.86
N ARG A 188 -36.58 21.83 -83.30
CA ARG A 188 -36.31 21.67 -84.75
C ARG A 188 -37.34 20.80 -85.45
N ALA A 189 -37.80 19.71 -84.83
CA ALA A 189 -38.84 18.86 -85.38
C ALA A 189 -40.17 19.63 -85.51
N CYS A 190 -40.56 20.39 -84.50
CA CYS A 190 -41.74 21.27 -84.57
C CYS A 190 -41.58 22.36 -85.62
N HIS A 191 -40.42 23.04 -85.69
CA HIS A 191 -40.16 24.03 -86.73
C HIS A 191 -40.17 23.42 -88.13
N GLY A 192 -39.59 22.23 -88.30
CA GLY A 192 -39.60 21.49 -89.57
C GLY A 192 -41.01 21.08 -89.98
N LEU A 193 -41.85 20.65 -89.03
CA LEU A 193 -43.26 20.38 -89.28
C LEU A 193 -44.03 21.64 -89.68
N VAL A 194 -43.82 22.76 -88.99
CA VAL A 194 -44.48 24.04 -89.33
C VAL A 194 -44.01 24.53 -90.71
N ALA A 195 -42.71 24.53 -90.98
CA ALA A 195 -42.16 24.94 -92.26
C ALA A 195 -42.59 24.00 -93.41
N GLY A 196 -42.57 22.68 -93.18
CA GLY A 196 -43.07 21.69 -94.12
C GLY A 196 -44.57 21.87 -94.39
N GLY A 197 -45.37 22.11 -93.35
CA GLY A 197 -46.78 22.45 -93.48
C GLY A 197 -46.99 23.74 -94.29
N LEU A 198 -46.17 24.76 -94.08
CA LEU A 198 -46.21 26.04 -94.81
C LEU A 198 -45.84 25.86 -96.29
N VAL A 199 -44.83 25.03 -96.59
CA VAL A 199 -44.44 24.70 -97.97
C VAL A 199 -45.53 23.90 -98.68
N VAL A 200 -46.18 22.95 -97.99
CA VAL A 200 -47.34 22.22 -98.54
C VAL A 200 -48.50 23.18 -98.79
N MET A 201 -48.76 24.14 -97.88
CA MET A 201 -49.75 25.19 -98.07
C MET A 201 -49.43 26.08 -99.28
N MET A 202 -48.17 26.50 -99.45
CA MET A 202 -47.73 27.29 -100.59
C MET A 202 -47.75 26.51 -101.91
N LEU A 203 -47.42 25.21 -101.90
CA LEU A 203 -47.54 24.36 -103.09
C LEU A 203 -48.99 24.10 -103.47
N ALA A 204 -49.89 23.93 -102.50
CA ALA A 204 -51.33 23.86 -102.75
C ALA A 204 -51.88 25.17 -103.33
N ALA A 205 -51.39 26.33 -102.87
CA ALA A 205 -51.74 27.63 -103.42
C ALA A 205 -51.09 27.88 -104.81
N GLY A 206 -49.87 27.39 -105.05
CA GLY A 206 -49.13 27.56 -106.30
C GLY A 206 -49.60 26.64 -107.43
N ALA A 207 -50.08 25.43 -107.11
CA ALA A 207 -50.64 24.50 -108.09
C ALA A 207 -52.02 24.91 -108.66
N GLY A 208 -52.67 25.92 -108.07
CA GLY A 208 -53.90 26.51 -108.62
C GLY A 208 -53.67 27.71 -109.57
N GLY A 209 -52.46 28.24 -109.67
CA GLY A 209 -52.25 29.63 -110.14
C GLY A 209 -51.73 29.85 -111.56
N VAL A 210 -51.24 28.86 -112.31
CA VAL A 210 -50.38 29.13 -113.49
C VAL A 210 -50.86 28.49 -114.83
N ALA A 211 -52.08 27.97 -114.93
CA ALA A 211 -52.62 27.44 -116.20
C ALA A 211 -53.97 28.05 -116.66
N GLY A 212 -54.36 29.21 -116.12
CA GLY A 212 -55.62 29.90 -116.49
C GLY A 212 -55.45 31.28 -117.14
N TRP A 213 -54.23 31.68 -117.52
CA TRP A 213 -53.91 33.07 -117.88
C TRP A 213 -53.85 33.30 -119.40
N TRP A 214 -54.89 32.93 -120.16
CA TRP A 214 -55.12 33.42 -121.54
C TRP A 214 -56.60 33.24 -121.92
N ALA A 215 -57.50 34.06 -121.36
CA ALA A 215 -58.76 34.43 -122.00
C ALA A 215 -59.47 35.53 -121.22
N GLY A 216 -59.70 36.67 -121.87
CA GLY A 216 -60.96 37.39 -121.74
C GLY A 216 -61.06 38.45 -120.63
N HIS A 217 -60.73 39.68 -121.01
CA HIS A 217 -61.37 40.90 -120.51
C HIS A 217 -62.91 40.76 -120.42
N HIS A 218 -63.54 41.26 -119.34
CA HIS A 218 -64.46 42.43 -119.35
C HIS A 218 -65.37 42.51 -118.09
N CYS A 219 -65.16 43.58 -117.30
CA CYS A 219 -66.11 44.53 -116.70
C CYS A 219 -67.38 44.13 -115.90
N VAL A 220 -67.71 45.08 -114.99
CA VAL A 220 -68.99 45.38 -114.26
C VAL A 220 -69.02 44.83 -112.83
N ARG A 221 -68.88 45.59 -111.73
CA ARG A 221 -69.45 46.87 -111.22
C ARG A 221 -70.89 46.77 -110.69
N ALA A 222 -71.03 46.82 -109.36
CA ALA A 222 -72.01 47.56 -108.53
C ALA A 222 -71.87 47.04 -107.07
N GLU A 223 -71.41 47.87 -106.11
CA GLU A 223 -72.24 48.65 -105.15
C GLU A 223 -73.11 47.77 -104.23
N ALA A 224 -73.27 47.96 -102.92
CA ALA A 224 -72.73 48.83 -101.87
C ALA A 224 -73.25 48.22 -100.51
N PRO A 225 -73.27 48.89 -99.33
CA PRO A 225 -72.92 48.33 -98.02
C PRO A 225 -74.19 48.27 -97.09
N PRO A 226 -74.21 48.42 -95.73
CA PRO A 226 -73.14 48.55 -94.73
C PRO A 226 -73.38 47.83 -93.36
N SER A 227 -72.37 47.93 -92.47
CA SER A 227 -72.50 48.04 -90.99
C SER A 227 -72.99 46.81 -90.18
N PRO A 228 -72.92 46.83 -88.83
CA PRO A 228 -71.70 47.01 -88.00
C PRO A 228 -71.70 46.05 -86.79
N GLY A 229 -70.61 46.02 -86.01
CA GLY A 229 -70.64 45.60 -84.60
C GLY A 229 -69.43 44.75 -84.19
N THR A 230 -68.41 45.29 -83.52
CA THR A 230 -68.29 45.71 -82.10
C THR A 230 -68.06 44.59 -81.09
N GLY A 231 -67.00 44.77 -80.29
CA GLY A 231 -66.62 44.06 -79.06
C GLY A 231 -65.11 43.76 -79.06
N TYR A 232 -64.17 44.47 -78.42
CA TYR A 232 -64.12 45.07 -77.06
C TYR A 232 -64.51 44.00 -76.00
N THR A 233 -63.76 43.61 -74.95
CA THR A 233 -62.57 44.08 -74.21
C THR A 233 -61.96 42.88 -73.44
N SER A 234 -60.68 42.87 -73.08
CA SER A 234 -60.25 43.22 -71.72
C SER A 234 -58.73 43.40 -71.61
N SER A 235 -58.37 44.54 -71.05
CA SER A 235 -57.07 45.07 -70.61
C SER A 235 -57.09 45.14 -69.07
N VAL A 236 -55.99 44.93 -68.32
CA VAL A 236 -55.19 45.97 -67.60
C VAL A 236 -54.50 45.26 -66.40
N SER A 237 -53.16 45.26 -66.30
CA SER A 237 -52.30 46.04 -65.35
C SER A 237 -52.28 45.52 -63.89
N SER A 238 -51.22 45.57 -63.07
CA SER A 238 -49.91 46.22 -63.09
C SER A 238 -49.02 45.58 -62.02
N SER A 239 -47.71 45.73 -62.23
CA SER A 239 -46.64 45.79 -61.24
C SER A 239 -46.93 46.61 -59.96
N ALA A 240 -46.35 46.22 -58.82
CA ALA A 240 -45.32 46.98 -58.07
C ALA A 240 -45.37 46.79 -56.52
N ARG A 241 -44.24 46.32 -55.96
CA ARG A 241 -43.38 47.01 -54.95
C ARG A 241 -43.85 47.17 -53.48
N ARG A 242 -42.96 46.69 -52.57
CA ARG A 242 -42.73 47.06 -51.13
C ARG A 242 -43.88 46.69 -50.17
N GLN A 243 -43.68 46.18 -48.95
CA GLN A 243 -42.62 46.23 -47.95
C GLN A 243 -42.51 44.87 -47.26
#